data_AF-A0AAJ2TNR3-F1
#
_entry.id   AF-A0AAJ2TNR3-F1
#
_cell.length_a   1.000
_cell.length_b   1.000
_cell.length_c   1.000
_cell.angle_alpha   90.00
_cell.angle_beta   90.00
_cell.angle_gamma   90.00
#
_symmetry.space_group_name_H-M   'P 1'
#
loop_
_entity.id
_entity.type
_entity.pdbx_description
1 polymer ?
#
loop_
_entity_poly.entity_id
_entity_poly.type
_entity_poly.pdbx_seq_one_letter_code
_entity_poly.pdbx_strand_id
1 'polypeptide(L)' 'MSAPGTMGGGGFATFWMLFGQFGATLTVEQLRDAYFPASSMKTMANKHSAGLLPPRTGEVYDTRDVADWWDGQRKRRAS' A
#
# COMPACT_ATOMS: atom_id res chain seq x y z
N MET A 1 -1.95 -26.52 -20.48
CA MET A 1 -2.67 -25.26 -20.18
C MET A 1 -1.93 -24.59 -19.03
N SER A 2 -1.18 -23.53 -19.31
CA SER A 2 -0.39 -22.81 -18.29
C SER A 2 -1.30 -21.79 -17.60
N ALA A 3 -1.33 -21.80 -16.27
CA ALA A 3 -2.08 -20.82 -15.49
C ALA A 3 -1.55 -19.41 -15.81
N PRO A 4 -2.42 -18.45 -16.19
CA PRO A 4 -1.99 -17.08 -16.42
C PRO A 4 -1.82 -16.42 -15.05
N GLY A 5 -0.58 -16.32 -14.57
CA GLY A 5 -0.31 -15.69 -13.27
C GLY A 5 1.16 -15.40 -12.98
N THR A 6 2.11 -16.01 -13.68
CA THR A 6 3.55 -15.76 -13.49
C THR A 6 4.07 -14.71 -14.46
N MET A 7 3.54 -13.48 -14.37
CA MET A 7 4.15 -12.29 -14.97
C MET A 7 4.62 -11.36 -13.84
N GLY A 8 5.86 -11.53 -13.35
CA GLY A 8 6.56 -10.54 -12.51
C GLY A 8 5.76 -9.87 -11.36
N GLY A 9 4.83 -10.61 -10.76
CA GLY A 9 3.59 -10.07 -10.19
C GLY A 9 3.65 -9.64 -8.72
N GLY A 10 4.43 -8.60 -8.41
CA GLY A 10 4.26 -7.87 -7.15
C GLY A 10 3.08 -6.88 -7.23
N GLY A 11 3.23 -5.87 -8.11
CA GLY A 11 2.34 -4.70 -8.24
C GLY A 11 0.86 -5.00 -8.46
N PHE A 12 0.58 -5.81 -9.48
CA PHE A 12 -0.80 -6.05 -9.94
C PHE A 12 -1.64 -6.87 -8.95
N ALA A 13 -1.02 -7.78 -8.19
CA ALA A 13 -1.73 -8.57 -7.20
C ALA A 13 -2.09 -7.74 -5.96
N THR A 14 -1.15 -6.93 -5.46
CA THR A 14 -1.39 -6.03 -4.32
C THR A 14 -2.49 -5.01 -4.63
N PHE A 15 -2.46 -4.41 -5.83
CA PHE A 15 -3.47 -3.45 -6.25
C PHE A 15 -4.89 -4.02 -6.19
N TRP A 16 -5.15 -5.17 -6.84
CA TRP A 16 -6.49 -5.75 -6.86
C TRP A 16 -6.98 -6.17 -5.47
N MET A 17 -6.09 -6.63 -4.60
CA MET A 17 -6.43 -6.96 -3.22
C MET A 17 -6.90 -5.73 -2.45
N LEU A 18 -6.14 -4.63 -2.52
CA LEU A 18 -6.51 -3.39 -1.85
C LEU A 18 -7.75 -2.74 -2.48
N PHE A 19 -7.86 -2.77 -3.80
CA PHE A 19 -9.00 -2.20 -4.52
C PHE A 19 -10.30 -2.92 -4.18
N GLY A 20 -10.27 -4.26 -4.08
CA GLY A 20 -11.44 -5.03 -3.66
C GLY A 20 -11.89 -4.73 -2.22
N GLN A 21 -10.97 -4.34 -1.34
CA GLN A 21 -11.26 -4.07 0.07
C GLN A 21 -11.64 -2.61 0.36
N PHE A 22 -10.95 -1.66 -0.28
CA PHE A 22 -11.04 -0.23 0.05
C PHE A 22 -11.52 0.63 -1.12
N GLY A 23 -11.55 0.11 -2.35
CA GLY A 23 -11.88 0.86 -3.56
C GLY A 23 -10.70 1.64 -4.13
N ALA A 24 -10.99 2.74 -4.82
CA ALA A 24 -9.97 3.55 -5.52
C ALA A 24 -9.05 4.35 -4.58
N THR A 25 -9.51 4.63 -3.36
CA THR A 25 -8.77 5.41 -2.37
C THR A 25 -8.95 4.82 -0.99
N LEU A 26 -7.94 4.92 -0.13
CA LEU A 26 -8.05 4.54 1.28
C LEU A 26 -7.59 5.65 2.22
N THR A 27 -8.16 5.70 3.43
CA THR A 27 -7.79 6.68 4.45
C THR A 27 -6.52 6.28 5.20
N VAL A 28 -5.97 7.19 6.00
CA VAL A 28 -4.81 6.90 6.85
C VAL A 28 -5.13 5.85 7.91
N GLU A 29 -6.37 5.78 8.40
CA GLU A 29 -6.84 4.74 9.31
C GLU A 29 -6.86 3.37 8.63
N GLN A 30 -7.41 3.28 7.41
CA GLN A 30 -7.43 2.04 6.65
C GLN A 30 -6.01 1.57 6.30
N LEU A 31 -5.13 2.50 5.92
CA LEU A 31 -3.72 2.21 5.67
C LEU A 31 -3.02 1.68 6.93
N ARG A 32 -3.30 2.31 8.08
CA ARG A 32 -2.81 1.87 9.38
C ARG A 32 -3.32 0.47 9.68
N ASP A 33 -4.60 0.20 9.54
CA ASP A 33 -5.17 -1.10 9.89
C ASP A 33 -4.62 -2.22 8.99
N ALA A 34 -4.38 -1.93 7.71
CA ALA A 34 -3.82 -2.90 6.76
C ALA A 34 -2.33 -3.20 6.98
N TYR A 35 -1.50 -2.19 7.27
CA TYR A 35 -0.04 -2.33 7.26
C TYR A 35 0.64 -2.08 8.61
N PHE A 36 -0.02 -1.37 9.52
CA PHE A 36 0.53 -0.93 10.80
C PHE A 36 -0.50 -1.03 11.95
N PRO A 37 -1.17 -2.17 12.18
CA PRO A 37 -2.31 -2.27 13.09
C PRO A 37 -1.95 -1.88 14.54
N ALA A 38 -0.71 -2.12 14.96
CA ALA A 38 -0.19 -1.76 16.28
C ALA A 38 0.30 -0.30 16.40
N SER A 39 0.36 0.46 15.30
CA SER A 39 0.80 1.86 15.34
C SER A 39 -0.33 2.79 15.75
N SER A 40 0.00 3.89 16.43
CA SER A 40 -0.97 4.95 16.71
C SER A 40 -1.13 5.90 15.51
N MET A 41 -2.21 6.68 15.47
CA MET A 41 -2.39 7.73 14.45
C MET A 41 -1.28 8.79 14.48
N LYS A 42 -0.76 9.13 15.67
CA LYS A 42 0.39 10.02 15.81
C LYS A 42 1.65 9.43 15.16
N THR A 43 1.87 8.12 15.33
CA THR A 43 2.96 7.41 14.67
C THR A 43 2.80 7.42 13.14
N MET A 44 1.57 7.26 12.64
CA MET A 44 1.28 7.35 11.20
C MET A 44 1.56 8.75 10.65
N ALA A 45 1.17 9.80 11.37
CA ALA A 45 1.49 11.18 10.99
C ALA A 45 3.00 11.42 10.93
N ASN A 46 3.75 10.95 11.94
CA ASN A 46 5.21 11.05 11.93
C ASN A 46 5.84 10.29 10.74
N LYS A 47 5.33 9.09 10.41
CA LYS A 47 5.77 8.32 9.24
C LYS A 47 5.46 9.06 7.93
N HIS A 48 4.32 9.73 7.85
CA HIS A 48 3.97 10.56 6.69
C HIS A 48 4.96 11.72 6.54
N SER A 49 5.18 12.49 7.61
CA SER A 49 6.15 13.60 7.62
C SER A 49 7.58 13.15 7.31
N ALA A 50 7.95 11.92 7.67
CA ALA A 50 9.25 11.32 7.37
C ALA A 50 9.35 10.75 5.94
N GLY A 51 8.31 10.84 5.11
CA GLY A 51 8.30 10.28 3.75
C GLY A 51 8.31 8.74 3.71
N LEU A 52 7.88 8.09 4.79
CA LEU A 52 7.86 6.62 4.90
C LEU A 52 6.55 6.01 4.42
N LEU A 53 5.54 6.82 4.15
CA LEU A 53 4.24 6.43 3.61
C LEU A 53 4.13 6.82 2.13
N PRO A 54 3.22 6.19 1.36
CA PRO A 54 2.93 6.61 -0.01
C PRO A 54 2.44 8.06 -0.07
N PRO A 55 2.54 8.71 -1.23
CA PRO A 55 1.98 10.06 -1.42
C PRO A 55 0.48 10.08 -1.13
N ARG A 56 0.01 11.20 -0.58
CA ARG A 56 -1.39 11.43 -0.24
C ARG A 56 -1.98 12.48 -1.16
N THR A 57 -3.19 12.23 -1.67
CA THR A 57 -3.97 13.19 -2.44
C THR A 57 -5.02 13.80 -1.53
N GLY A 58 -4.77 15.04 -1.08
CA GLY A 58 -5.64 15.70 -0.10
C GLY A 58 -5.55 15.00 1.26
N GLU A 59 -6.60 14.28 1.65
CA GLU A 59 -6.68 13.52 2.91
C GLU A 59 -6.64 11.99 2.72
N VAL A 60 -6.63 11.50 1.47
CA VAL A 60 -6.71 10.08 1.13
C VAL A 60 -5.49 9.60 0.34
N TYR A 61 -5.22 8.31 0.37
CA TYR A 61 -4.19 7.67 -0.44
C TYR A 61 -4.83 7.00 -1.65
N ASP A 62 -4.21 7.15 -2.82
CA ASP A 62 -4.62 6.37 -3.99
C ASP A 62 -4.20 4.90 -3.80
N THR A 63 -5.12 3.98 -4.06
CA THR A 63 -4.88 2.55 -3.87
C THR A 63 -3.74 2.02 -4.75
N ARG A 64 -3.54 2.60 -5.94
CA ARG A 64 -2.42 2.26 -6.83
C ARG A 64 -1.09 2.68 -6.24
N ASP A 65 -1.01 3.91 -5.74
CA ASP A 65 0.22 4.43 -5.13
C ASP A 65 0.61 3.63 -3.88
N VAL A 66 -0.39 3.19 -3.09
CA VAL A 66 -0.18 2.31 -1.94
C VAL A 66 0.33 0.94 -2.37
N ALA A 67 -0.23 0.35 -3.42
CA ALA A 67 0.23 -0.92 -3.96
C ALA A 67 1.69 -0.84 -4.45
N ASP A 68 2.00 0.18 -5.26
CA ASP A 68 3.34 0.38 -5.80
C ASP A 68 4.36 0.66 -4.70
N TRP A 69 4.00 1.44 -3.68
CA TRP A 69 4.84 1.68 -2.51
C TRP A 69 5.15 0.37 -1.76
N TRP A 70 4.14 -0.46 -1.53
CA TRP A 70 4.30 -1.74 -0.83
C TRP A 70 5.17 -2.71 -1.63
N ASP A 71 4.93 -2.84 -2.92
CA ASP A 71 5.72 -3.72 -3.78
C ASP A 71 7.16 -3.24 -3.94
N GLY A 72 7.38 -1.93 -3.95
CA GLY A 72 8.71 -1.34 -3.84
C GLY A 72 9.42 -1.75 -2.55
N GLN A 73 8.72 -1.77 -1.40
CA GLN A 73 9.30 -2.26 -0.14
C GLN A 73 9.63 -3.76 -0.19
N ARG A 74 8.75 -4.60 -0.74
CA ARG A 74 8.99 -6.04 -0.88
C ARG A 74 10.21 -6.34 -1.73
N LYS A 75 10.35 -5.64 -2.88
CA LYS A 75 11.50 -5.79 -3.77
C LYS A 75 12.82 -5.43 -3.08
N ARG A 76 12.85 -4.29 -2.36
CA ARG A 76 14.04 -3.87 -1.59
C ARG A 76 14.46 -4.85 -0.49
N ARG A 77 13.52 -5.64 0.06
CA ARG A 77 13.83 -6.66 1.08
C ARG A 77 14.30 -7.98 0.49
N ALA A 78 14.00 -8.24 -0.78
CA ALA A 78 14.36 -9.48 -1.47
C ALA A 78 15.70 -9.38 -2.23
N SER A 79 16.33 -8.21 -2.24
CA SER A 79 17.68 -7.95 -2.78
C SER A 79 18.68 -7.84 -1.65
#